data_AF-A0A0N0TC50-F1
#
_entry.id   AF-A0A0N0TC50-F1
#
_cell.length_a   1.000
_cell.length_b   1.000
_cell.length_c   1.000
_cell.angle_alpha   90.00
_cell.angle_beta   90.00
_cell.angle_gamma   90.00
#
_symmetry.space_group_name_H-M   'P 1'
#
loop_
_entity.id
_entity.type
_entity.pdbx_description
1 polymer ?
#
loop_
_entity_poly.entity_id
_entity_poly.type
_entity_poly.pdbx_seq_one_letter_code
_entity_poly.pdbx_strand_id
1 'polypeptide(L)' 'AYLRAVVVPTGVYAASEDWGAEGLAERIERAAAELAALMPLAPRREEEAVVPFAEQLAALRR' A
#
# COMPACT_ATOMS: atom_id res chain seq x y z
N ALA A 1 -8.97 -13.42 -7.22
CA ALA A 1 -8.21 -12.27 -7.78
C ALA A 1 -7.14 -12.79 -8.74
N TYR A 2 -6.99 -12.19 -9.92
CA TYR A 2 -5.98 -12.59 -10.92
C TYR A 2 -4.55 -12.57 -10.35
N LEU A 3 -4.20 -11.51 -9.60
CA LEU A 3 -2.91 -11.34 -8.93
C LEU A 3 -2.83 -12.00 -7.54
N ARG A 4 -3.86 -12.75 -7.12
CA ARG A 4 -3.97 -13.34 -5.77
C ARG A 4 -3.85 -12.30 -4.62
N ALA A 5 -4.23 -11.06 -4.88
CA ALA A 5 -4.32 -10.04 -3.84
C ALA A 5 -5.34 -10.41 -2.76
N VAL A 6 -5.01 -10.10 -1.50
CA VAL A 6 -5.96 -10.11 -0.39
C VAL A 6 -6.72 -8.79 -0.46
N VAL A 7 -8.04 -8.85 -0.68
CA VAL A 7 -8.92 -7.68 -0.77
C VAL A 7 -9.71 -7.58 0.53
N VAL A 8 -9.85 -6.37 1.07
CA VAL A 8 -10.69 -6.12 2.24
C VAL A 8 -12.18 -6.27 1.88
N PRO A 9 -13.07 -6.60 2.83
CA PRO A 9 -14.50 -6.75 2.56
C PRO A 9 -15.16 -5.48 1.98
N THR A 10 -14.75 -4.29 2.42
CA THR A 10 -15.34 -3.02 1.98
C THR A 10 -14.64 -2.49 0.73
N GLY A 11 -15.31 -2.60 -0.42
CA GLY A 11 -14.94 -1.89 -1.64
C GLY A 11 -15.52 -0.47 -1.66
N VAL A 12 -14.76 0.49 -2.18
CA VAL A 12 -15.20 1.88 -2.34
C VAL A 12 -15.20 2.23 -3.83
N TYR A 13 -16.36 2.65 -4.32
CA TYR A 13 -16.53 3.28 -5.62
C TYR A 13 -17.15 4.67 -5.40
N ALA A 14 -16.66 5.65 -6.14
CA ALA A 14 -17.17 7.02 -6.12
C ALA A 14 -17.01 7.64 -7.50
N ALA A 15 -18.10 8.16 -8.05
CA ALA A 15 -18.09 9.06 -9.18
C ALA A 15 -17.74 10.49 -8.71
N SER A 16 -17.38 11.38 -9.64
CA SER A 16 -17.02 12.76 -9.29
C SER A 16 -18.16 13.55 -8.63
N GLU A 17 -19.41 13.20 -8.92
CA GLU A 17 -20.60 13.81 -8.30
C GLU A 17 -20.83 13.36 -6.85
N ASP A 18 -20.21 12.26 -6.42
CA ASP A 18 -20.29 11.77 -5.04
C ASP A 18 -19.37 12.55 -4.08
N TRP A 19 -18.54 13.46 -4.59
CA TRP A 19 -17.61 14.21 -3.76
C TRP A 19 -18.36 15.22 -2.89
N GLY A 20 -18.19 15.08 -1.57
CA GLY A 20 -18.96 15.84 -0.58
C GLY A 20 -20.36 15.28 -0.30
N ALA A 21 -20.75 14.17 -0.94
CA ALA A 21 -21.95 13.45 -0.57
C ALA A 21 -21.79 12.74 0.78
N GLU A 22 -22.87 12.73 1.56
CA GLU A 22 -22.92 12.00 2.83
C GLU A 22 -22.68 10.50 2.61
N GLY A 23 -22.01 9.83 3.56
CA GLY A 23 -21.76 8.39 3.50
C GLY A 23 -20.46 7.99 2.78
N LEU A 24 -19.87 8.85 1.94
CA LEU A 24 -18.61 8.52 1.25
C LEU A 24 -17.44 8.44 2.23
N ALA A 25 -17.33 9.42 3.14
CA ALA A 25 -16.28 9.45 4.16
C ALA A 25 -16.33 8.21 5.06
N GLU A 26 -17.52 7.81 5.51
CA GLU A 26 -17.71 6.66 6.39
C GLU A 26 -17.33 5.34 5.70
N ARG A 27 -17.60 5.21 4.39
CA ARG A 27 -17.16 4.04 3.61
C ARG A 27 -15.64 3.99 3.47
N ILE A 28 -15.00 5.14 3.24
CA ILE A 28 -13.54 5.25 3.19
C ILE A 28 -12.94 4.87 4.55
N GLU A 29 -13.46 5.42 5.64
CA GLU A 29 -12.97 5.12 6.99
C GLU A 29 -13.09 3.63 7.33
N ARG A 30 -14.21 2.99 6.97
CA ARG A 30 -14.38 1.54 7.16
C ARG A 30 -13.35 0.74 6.35
N ALA A 31 -13.22 1.01 5.05
CA ALA A 31 -12.26 0.31 4.20
C ALA A 31 -10.80 0.53 4.68
N ALA A 32 -10.48 1.75 5.12
CA ALA A 32 -9.17 2.09 5.66
C ALA A 32 -8.86 1.34 6.96
N ALA A 33 -9.83 1.24 7.88
CA ALA A 33 -9.67 0.48 9.12
C ALA A 33 -9.45 -1.02 8.85
N GLU A 34 -10.23 -1.60 7.95
CA GLU A 34 -10.06 -3.00 7.52
C GLU A 34 -8.68 -3.23 6.88
N LEU A 35 -8.22 -2.31 6.03
CA LEU A 35 -6.90 -2.41 5.40
C LEU A 35 -5.79 -2.27 6.44
N ALA A 36 -5.89 -1.29 7.34
CA ALA A 36 -4.91 -1.04 8.39
C ALA A 36 -4.73 -2.27 9.30
N ALA A 37 -5.80 -3.00 9.59
CA ALA A 37 -5.73 -4.24 10.36
C ALA A 37 -4.92 -5.35 9.66
N LEU A 38 -4.84 -5.34 8.32
CA LEU A 38 -4.06 -6.30 7.54
C LEU A 38 -2.59 -5.89 7.36
N MET A 39 -2.26 -4.59 7.47
CA MET A 39 -0.90 -4.08 7.22
C MET A 39 0.20 -4.77 8.05
N PRO A 40 0.02 -5.09 9.34
CA PRO A 40 1.04 -5.80 10.11
C PRO A 40 1.33 -7.22 9.61
N LEU A 41 0.40 -7.82 8.85
CA LEU A 41 0.53 -9.16 8.29
C LEU A 41 1.22 -9.15 6.91
N ALA A 42 1.39 -7.97 6.30
CA ALA A 42 2.06 -7.86 5.02
C ALA A 42 3.54 -8.24 5.17
N PRO A 43 4.10 -9.02 4.23
CA PRO A 43 5.53 -9.30 4.24
C PRO A 43 6.28 -7.98 4.14
N ARG A 44 7.16 -7.73 5.12
CA ARG A 44 8.08 -6.60 5.03
C ARG A 44 9.03 -6.89 3.87
N ARG A 45 9.01 -6.03 2.85
CA ARG A 45 10.06 -6.05 1.84
C ARG A 45 11.37 -5.71 2.56
N GLU A 46 12.38 -6.56 2.42
CA GLU A 46 13.74 -6.14 2.75
C GLU A 46 14.06 -4.95 1.86
N GLU A 47 14.16 -3.77 2.47
CA GLU A 47 14.68 -2.62 1.76
C GLU A 47 16.12 -2.95 1.39
N GLU A 48 16.38 -3.05 0.08
CA GLU A 48 17.75 -3.14 -0.40
C GLU A 48 18.51 -1.95 0.15
N ALA A 49 19.66 -2.22 0.78
CA ALA A 49 20.51 -1.17 1.28
C ALA A 49 20.85 -0.23 0.11
N VAL A 50 20.47 1.04 0.25
CA VAL A 50 20.84 2.06 -0.74
C VAL A 50 22.31 2.36 -0.54
N VAL A 51 23.18 1.67 -1.28
CA VAL A 51 24.63 1.86 -1.23
C VAL A 51 25.03 2.99 -2.18
N PRO A 52 25.75 4.03 -1.72
CA PRO A 52 26.28 5.08 -2.59
C PRO A 52 27.12 4.51 -3.74
N PHE A 53 26.97 5.07 -4.94
CA PHE A 53 27.64 4.57 -6.14
C PHE A 53 29.17 4.48 -5.99
N ALA A 54 29.79 5.44 -5.28
CA ALA A 54 31.23 5.43 -5.01
C ALA A 54 31.68 4.18 -4.25
N GLU A 55 30.88 3.71 -3.30
CA GLU A 55 31.16 2.50 -2.51
C GLU A 55 30.96 1.24 -3.37
N GLN A 56 29.94 1.21 -4.23
CA GLN A 56 29.74 0.12 -5.19
C GLN A 56 30.92 -0.01 -6.16
N LEU A 57 31.43 1.11 -6.68
CA LEU A 57 32.59 1.13 -7.57
C LEU A 57 33.87 0.66 -6.88
N ALA A 58 34.04 1.00 -5.60
CA ALA A 58 35.19 0.55 -4.81
C ALA A 58 35.14 -0.98 -4.55
N ALA A 59 33.94 -1.55 -4.36
CA ALA A 59 33.77 -2.98 -4.14
C ALA A 59 34.16 -3.85 -5.35
N LEU A 60 33.94 -3.36 -6.57
CA LEU A 60 34.30 -4.08 -7.82
C LEU A 60 35.80 -4.11 -8.13
N ARG A 61 36.60 -3.31 -7.44
CA ARG A 61 38.06 -3.21 -7.64
C ARG A 61 38.86 -4.10 -6.66
N ARG A 62 38.18 -4.85 -5.79
CA ARG A 62 38.74 -5.89 -4.93
C ARG A 62 38.67 -7.24 -5.63
#